data_AF-A0A8T5KXL3-F1
#
_entry.id   AF-A0A8T5KXL3-F1
#
_cell.length_a   1.000
_cell.length_b   1.000
_cell.length_c   1.000
_cell.angle_alpha   90.00
_cell.angle_beta   90.00
_cell.angle_gamma   90.00
#
_symmetry.space_group_name_H-M   'P 1'
#
loop_
_entity.id
_entity.type
_entity.pdbx_description
1 polymer ?
#
loop_
_entity_poly.entity_id
_entity_poly.type
_entity_poly.pdbx_seq_one_letter_code
_entity_poly.pdbx_strand_id
1 'polypeptide(L)'
;MVTKKIEQKEMRKHFVDTLYDALEGVVSPTPYLEITEGDTVDVKFLNGRGRLPTPNSTEVTVLDIDTASMFFDDFHVLYEGVTGVGKTYTSDALFNTVFGPDGHYTLRLSGGVLGSSALEPFTTTTLENGVPKTKIDQEKCQKYGALFIDEINRGDSQEVFQVVDGKIHVNGGTGYLRIPIPGKDNKYKGLAIIAAMNPADAEHNSALELDIAGENRFLKFRFPNGVAEAGSSQLEKKLAGDLHEGFWDEFSKRSGMKGGWKEVYPIVTDPVQFPTELDGETKEFIDTAVGYVGYDPKETFERNVELMQQGGLSPNFSIDINHNDYKKIRDAQGTLKHSFVRRDLGKIKDLSRLLGFIKGVKNGSYDANVKLNDVAAGIGVVLESKAITGTDYGSLMALVNDARSAYADVNKQMGIPEGYGLRQGVWQASINAGQENGFDAYINTLRAGMEQLNTQAGSASQATIRSRILADLAVLEHFSKTYESDVTAALKAKGEETFKGFSELYQAKKAEASVYEHRLGSIVR
;
A
#
# COMPACT_ATOMS: atom_id res chain seq x y z
N MET A 1 -8.61 -1.34 39.78
CA MET A 1 -7.98 -0.26 38.99
C MET A 1 -8.67 -0.22 37.64
N VAL A 2 -9.34 0.90 37.33
CA VAL A 2 -10.02 1.08 36.05
C VAL A 2 -8.95 1.42 35.03
N THR A 3 -8.64 0.49 34.13
CA THR A 3 -7.75 0.73 32.99
C THR A 3 -8.38 1.81 32.13
N LYS A 4 -7.82 3.02 32.19
CA LYS A 4 -8.13 4.11 31.27
C LYS A 4 -7.93 3.53 29.87
N LYS A 5 -8.99 3.49 29.06
CA LYS A 5 -8.92 2.99 27.69
C LYS A 5 -7.83 3.81 26.98
N ILE A 6 -6.73 3.15 26.59
CA ILE A 6 -5.62 3.81 25.90
C ILE A 6 -6.18 4.34 24.58
N GLU A 7 -6.22 5.65 24.42
CA GLU A 7 -6.57 6.28 23.15
C GLU A 7 -5.39 6.11 22.20
N GLN A 8 -5.45 5.07 21.37
CA GLN A 8 -4.37 4.68 20.47
C GLN A 8 -3.89 5.80 19.55
N LYS A 9 -4.82 6.68 19.14
CA LYS A 9 -4.52 7.87 18.35
C LYS A 9 -3.61 8.85 19.09
N GLU A 10 -3.92 9.18 20.34
CA GLU A 10 -3.07 10.06 21.17
C GLU A 10 -1.72 9.42 21.46
N MET A 11 -1.70 8.09 21.67
CA MET A 11 -0.43 7.37 21.86
C MET A 11 0.48 7.47 20.65
N ARG A 12 -0.09 7.27 19.46
CA ARG A 12 0.62 7.40 18.19
C ARG A 12 1.12 8.81 17.98
N LYS A 13 0.30 9.82 18.27
CA LYS A 13 0.72 11.23 18.24
C LYS A 13 1.94 11.47 19.13
N HIS A 14 1.86 11.10 20.41
CA HIS A 14 2.99 11.29 21.32
C HIS A 14 4.25 10.55 20.86
N PHE A 15 4.10 9.35 20.29
CA PHE A 15 5.23 8.58 19.77
C PHE A 15 5.90 9.28 18.60
N VAL A 16 5.10 9.66 17.60
CA VAL A 16 5.60 10.29 16.37
C VAL A 16 6.22 11.64 16.67
N ASP A 17 5.56 12.49 17.47
CA ASP A 17 6.09 13.82 17.82
C ASP A 17 7.41 13.72 18.59
N THR A 18 7.46 12.84 19.60
CA THR A 18 8.69 12.66 20.39
C THR A 18 9.82 12.11 19.52
N LEU A 19 9.50 11.27 18.53
CA LEU A 19 10.48 10.70 17.62
C LEU A 19 11.07 11.76 16.69
N TYR A 20 10.22 12.62 16.11
CA TYR A 20 10.70 13.73 15.29
C TYR A 20 11.54 14.71 16.11
N ASP A 21 11.10 15.06 17.33
CA ASP A 21 11.85 15.93 18.24
C ASP A 21 13.23 15.31 18.59
N ALA A 22 13.28 14.00 18.85
CA ALA A 22 14.54 13.32 19.19
C ALA A 22 15.52 13.22 18.02
N LEU A 23 15.01 13.09 16.79
CA LEU A 23 15.82 13.03 15.57
C LEU A 23 16.16 14.42 15.03
N GLU A 24 15.57 15.48 15.57
CA GLU A 24 15.94 16.86 15.28
C GLU A 24 17.41 17.09 15.63
N GLY A 25 18.21 17.47 14.64
CA GLY A 25 19.66 17.65 14.84
C GLY A 25 20.51 16.38 14.66
N VAL A 26 19.89 15.21 14.43
CA VAL A 26 20.60 13.95 14.11
C VAL A 26 20.45 13.59 12.65
N VAL A 27 19.22 13.64 12.14
CA VAL A 27 18.93 13.34 10.74
C VAL A 27 18.52 14.63 10.04
N SER A 28 19.08 14.87 8.86
CA SER A 28 18.55 15.93 8.00
C SER A 28 17.36 15.36 7.23
N PRO A 29 16.18 15.99 7.29
CA PRO A 29 15.02 15.54 6.52
C PRO A 29 15.40 15.57 5.04
N THR A 30 15.43 14.40 4.40
CA THR A 30 15.82 14.29 2.99
C THR A 30 14.54 14.28 2.15
N PRO A 31 14.24 15.36 1.38
CA PRO A 31 13.01 15.45 0.61
C PRO A 31 12.95 14.37 -0.45
N TYR A 32 11.86 13.59 -0.47
CA TYR A 32 11.66 12.51 -1.44
C TYR A 32 10.68 12.93 -2.54
N LEU A 33 9.44 13.27 -2.17
CA LEU A 33 8.41 13.70 -3.11
C LEU A 33 7.49 14.79 -2.52
N GLU A 34 6.78 15.51 -3.39
CA GLU A 34 5.60 16.30 -3.05
C GLU A 34 4.35 15.64 -3.58
N ILE A 35 3.28 15.76 -2.82
CA ILE A 35 1.93 15.54 -3.30
C ILE A 35 1.20 16.86 -3.19
N THR A 36 0.78 17.43 -4.33
CA THR A 36 -0.06 18.63 -4.37
C THR A 36 -1.48 18.24 -4.72
N GLU A 37 -2.43 18.67 -3.90
CA GLU A 37 -3.82 18.27 -4.00
C GLU A 37 -4.74 19.41 -4.44
N GLY A 38 -5.62 19.11 -5.39
CA GLY A 38 -6.74 19.93 -5.81
C GLY A 38 -7.74 19.06 -6.59
N ASP A 39 -8.30 19.61 -7.67
CA ASP A 39 -9.11 18.83 -8.62
C ASP A 39 -8.28 17.67 -9.21
N THR A 40 -7.00 17.93 -9.47
CA THR A 40 -5.98 16.95 -9.84
C THR A 40 -4.99 16.71 -8.70
N VAL A 41 -4.26 15.59 -8.77
CA VAL A 41 -3.14 15.27 -7.89
C VAL A 41 -1.85 15.33 -8.69
N ASP A 42 -0.89 16.13 -8.24
CA ASP A 42 0.45 16.14 -8.81
C ASP A 42 1.44 15.45 -7.86
N VAL A 43 2.28 14.58 -8.41
CA VAL A 43 3.35 13.90 -7.66
C VAL A 43 4.68 14.34 -8.25
N LYS A 44 5.43 15.12 -7.48
CA LYS A 44 6.72 15.64 -7.89
C LYS A 44 7.84 15.01 -7.08
N PHE A 45 8.67 14.19 -7.71
CA PHE A 45 9.88 13.68 -7.09
C PHE A 45 10.91 14.80 -6.91
N LEU A 46 11.37 14.98 -5.69
CA LEU A 46 12.27 16.06 -5.29
C LEU A 46 13.73 15.64 -5.39
N ASN A 47 14.01 14.34 -5.36
CA ASN A 47 15.35 13.79 -5.49
C ASN A 47 16.35 14.45 -4.51
N GLY A 48 15.91 14.73 -3.29
CA GLY A 48 16.72 15.33 -2.23
C GLY A 48 16.78 16.85 -2.26
N ARG A 49 16.11 17.50 -3.21
CA ARG A 49 16.08 18.96 -3.34
C ARG A 49 14.99 19.56 -2.46
N GLY A 50 15.39 20.48 -1.61
CA GLY A 50 14.48 21.28 -0.80
C GLY A 50 13.72 22.26 -1.67
N ARG A 51 12.57 22.70 -1.17
CA ARG A 51 11.80 23.76 -1.81
C ARG A 51 10.93 24.49 -0.80
N LEU A 52 10.42 25.65 -1.22
CA LEU A 52 9.50 26.42 -0.40
C LEU A 52 8.15 25.71 -0.27
N PRO A 53 7.50 25.72 0.91
CA PRO A 53 6.17 25.18 1.08
C PRO A 53 5.19 25.78 0.06
N THR A 54 4.38 24.93 -0.56
CA THR A 54 3.30 25.38 -1.45
C THR A 54 1.94 25.08 -0.83
N PRO A 55 0.89 25.88 -1.13
CA PRO A 55 -0.45 25.62 -0.61
C PRO A 55 -0.96 24.25 -1.08
N ASN A 56 -1.71 23.57 -0.21
CA ASN A 56 -2.30 22.24 -0.49
C ASN A 56 -1.28 21.18 -0.89
N SER A 57 -0.03 21.33 -0.45
CA SER A 57 1.00 20.35 -0.72
C SER A 57 1.49 19.66 0.55
N THR A 58 1.84 18.39 0.41
CA THR A 58 2.52 17.62 1.44
C THR A 58 3.86 17.16 0.91
N GLU A 59 4.95 17.63 1.53
CA GLU A 59 6.27 17.07 1.31
C GLU A 59 6.44 15.78 2.11
N VAL A 60 6.87 14.73 1.43
CA VAL A 60 7.23 13.44 2.01
C VAL A 60 8.74 13.30 1.98
N THR A 61 9.34 13.04 3.14
CA THR A 61 10.77 12.81 3.31
C THR A 61 11.07 11.33 3.49
N VAL A 62 12.34 10.94 3.36
CA VAL A 62 12.81 9.58 3.68
C VAL A 62 12.45 9.20 5.13
N LEU A 63 12.61 10.12 6.08
CA LEU A 63 12.28 9.87 7.48
C LEU A 63 10.79 9.63 7.69
N ASP A 64 9.92 10.30 6.92
CA ASP A 64 8.47 10.07 6.96
C ASP A 64 8.13 8.64 6.52
N ILE A 65 8.77 8.15 5.45
CA ILE A 65 8.58 6.79 4.94
C ILE A 65 9.04 5.75 5.97
N ASP A 66 10.25 5.90 6.50
CA ASP A 66 10.81 4.98 7.49
C ASP A 66 9.94 4.95 8.75
N THR A 67 9.56 6.13 9.26
CA THR A 67 8.71 6.25 10.45
C THR A 67 7.34 5.62 10.23
N ALA A 68 6.71 5.90 9.09
CA ALA A 68 5.41 5.33 8.76
C ALA A 68 5.47 3.80 8.61
N SER A 69 6.52 3.25 8.01
CA SER A 69 6.64 1.79 7.83
C SER A 69 6.64 1.01 9.15
N MET A 70 7.13 1.58 10.26
CA MET A 70 7.12 0.90 11.57
C MET A 70 5.70 0.61 12.08
N PHE A 71 4.69 1.33 11.60
CA PHE A 71 3.29 1.14 12.01
C PHE A 71 2.56 0.01 11.28
N PHE A 72 3.19 -0.59 10.27
CA PHE A 72 2.59 -1.62 9.42
C PHE A 72 3.46 -2.88 9.41
N ASP A 73 2.86 -4.05 9.59
CA ASP A 73 3.61 -5.33 9.59
C ASP A 73 3.77 -5.90 8.18
N ASP A 74 2.99 -5.40 7.23
CA ASP A 74 2.97 -5.81 5.84
C ASP A 74 3.86 -4.94 4.93
N PHE A 75 4.55 -3.92 5.47
CA PHE A 75 5.37 -2.99 4.70
C PHE A 75 6.85 -3.19 4.99
N HIS A 76 7.61 -3.54 3.94
CA HIS A 76 9.06 -3.50 3.97
C HIS A 76 9.56 -2.47 2.96
N VAL A 77 10.51 -1.64 3.36
CA VAL A 77 11.06 -0.58 2.52
C VAL A 77 12.33 -1.07 1.86
N LEU A 78 12.51 -0.81 0.57
CA LEU A 78 13.77 -1.05 -0.15
C LEU A 78 14.26 0.23 -0.80
N TYR A 79 15.43 0.69 -0.39
CA TYR A 79 16.09 1.85 -0.96
C TYR A 79 17.12 1.45 -2.01
N GLU A 80 16.93 1.92 -3.24
CA GLU A 80 17.90 1.78 -4.33
C GLU A 80 18.61 3.12 -4.57
N GLY A 81 19.93 3.17 -4.46
CA GLY A 81 20.69 4.38 -4.75
C GLY A 81 22.19 4.16 -4.59
N VAL A 82 23.01 5.10 -5.04
CA VAL A 82 24.47 4.96 -4.97
C VAL A 82 24.97 4.90 -3.53
N THR A 83 26.14 4.31 -3.30
CA THR A 83 26.75 4.23 -1.97
C THR A 83 27.13 5.63 -1.45
N GLY A 84 26.99 5.85 -0.14
CA GLY A 84 27.42 7.11 0.50
C GLY A 84 26.38 8.23 0.54
N VAL A 85 25.17 8.02 -0.02
CA VAL A 85 24.07 9.02 0.04
C VAL A 85 23.30 9.04 1.36
N GLY A 86 23.65 8.18 2.31
CA GLY A 86 23.03 8.16 3.65
C GLY A 86 21.86 7.19 3.85
N LYS A 87 21.73 6.15 3.00
CA LYS A 87 20.70 5.08 3.11
C LYS A 87 20.67 4.47 4.53
N THR A 88 21.80 3.89 4.93
CA THR A 88 21.96 3.23 6.23
C THR A 88 21.89 4.21 7.40
N TYR A 89 22.49 5.39 7.25
CA TYR A 89 22.57 6.39 8.32
C TYR A 89 21.21 6.83 8.85
N THR A 90 20.26 7.14 7.95
CA THR A 90 18.94 7.64 8.32
C THR A 90 18.14 6.59 9.08
N SER A 91 18.06 5.37 8.54
CA SER A 91 17.30 4.28 9.13
C SER A 91 17.95 3.74 10.42
N ASP A 92 19.30 3.69 10.49
CA ASP A 92 20.01 3.31 11.72
C ASP A 92 19.79 4.34 12.83
N ALA A 93 19.79 5.65 12.53
CA ALA A 93 19.51 6.68 13.53
C ALA A 93 18.10 6.54 14.11
N LEU A 94 17.12 6.29 13.23
CA LEU A 94 15.74 5.98 13.63
C LEU A 94 15.68 4.73 14.53
N PHE A 95 16.29 3.62 14.10
CA PHE A 95 16.25 2.36 14.83
C PHE A 95 16.99 2.44 16.18
N ASN A 96 18.13 3.11 16.23
CA ASN A 96 18.84 3.37 17.48
C ASN A 96 17.98 4.19 18.46
N THR A 97 17.24 5.18 17.97
CA THR A 97 16.36 6.00 18.81
C THR A 97 15.22 5.17 19.39
N VAL A 98 14.53 4.37 18.57
CA VAL A 98 13.36 3.61 19.04
C VAL A 98 13.74 2.34 19.82
N PHE A 99 14.72 1.57 19.35
CA PHE A 99 14.99 0.23 19.87
C PHE A 99 16.27 0.14 20.71
N GLY A 100 17.14 1.15 20.63
CA GLY A 100 18.45 1.12 21.26
C GLY A 100 19.41 0.14 20.55
N PRO A 101 20.68 0.10 20.98
CA PRO A 101 21.73 -0.69 20.31
C PRO A 101 21.46 -2.21 20.33
N ASP A 102 20.69 -2.70 21.31
CA ASP A 102 20.37 -4.12 21.47
C ASP A 102 19.01 -4.52 20.89
N GLY A 103 18.17 -3.57 20.50
CA GLY A 103 16.80 -3.83 20.03
C GLY A 103 16.62 -3.82 18.52
N HIS A 104 17.67 -3.49 17.76
CA HIS A 104 17.70 -3.61 16.30
C HIS A 104 19.00 -4.29 15.84
N TYR A 105 19.08 -4.62 14.56
CA TYR A 105 20.29 -5.17 13.96
C TYR A 105 20.52 -4.55 12.58
N THR A 106 21.75 -4.20 12.26
CA THR A 106 22.15 -3.70 10.93
C THR A 106 23.03 -4.75 10.29
N LEU A 107 22.48 -5.44 9.30
CA LEU A 107 23.13 -6.50 8.57
C LEU A 107 23.64 -5.98 7.24
N ARG A 108 24.92 -6.21 6.93
CA ARG A 108 25.47 -5.93 5.61
C ARG A 108 25.72 -7.22 4.87
N LEU A 109 24.96 -7.46 3.80
CA LEU A 109 25.10 -8.67 2.99
C LEU A 109 26.32 -8.60 2.06
N SER A 110 26.96 -9.75 1.88
CA SER A 110 28.14 -9.92 1.05
C SER A 110 28.07 -11.26 0.33
N GLY A 111 28.39 -11.27 -0.95
CA GLY A 111 28.38 -12.50 -1.76
C GLY A 111 29.63 -13.36 -1.53
N GLY A 112 29.48 -14.68 -1.61
CA GLY A 112 30.58 -15.65 -1.55
C GLY A 112 30.32 -16.83 -0.60
N VAL A 113 31.20 -17.85 -0.62
CA VAL A 113 31.08 -19.07 0.23
C VAL A 113 31.19 -18.76 1.74
N LEU A 114 31.78 -17.60 2.09
CA LEU A 114 31.86 -17.06 3.45
C LEU A 114 31.04 -15.78 3.61
N GLY A 115 30.04 -15.58 2.73
CA GLY A 115 29.15 -14.43 2.78
C GLY A 115 28.34 -14.40 4.07
N SER A 116 28.03 -13.19 4.53
CA SER A 116 27.11 -12.94 5.64
C SER A 116 25.70 -13.41 5.31
N SER A 117 25.08 -14.14 6.23
CA SER A 117 23.74 -14.73 6.08
C SER A 117 22.65 -13.80 6.60
N ALA A 118 21.49 -13.76 5.92
CA ALA A 118 20.32 -13.04 6.43
C ALA A 118 19.75 -13.66 7.72
N LEU A 119 20.08 -14.93 7.98
CA LEU A 119 19.62 -15.69 9.15
C LEU A 119 20.55 -15.55 10.37
N GLU A 120 21.73 -14.96 10.20
CA GLU A 120 22.73 -14.80 11.26
C GLU A 120 22.15 -14.18 12.55
N PRO A 121 21.30 -13.12 12.50
CA PRO A 121 20.79 -12.50 13.72
C PRO A 121 19.87 -13.41 14.53
N PHE A 122 19.29 -14.44 13.92
CA PHE A 122 18.18 -15.24 14.48
C PHE A 122 18.56 -16.69 14.76
N THR A 123 19.80 -17.06 14.46
CA THR A 123 20.28 -18.42 14.58
C THR A 123 21.48 -18.51 15.51
N THR A 124 21.82 -19.73 15.88
CA THR A 124 23.02 -20.06 16.61
C THR A 124 23.65 -21.31 16.01
N THR A 125 24.98 -21.35 15.93
CA THR A 125 25.69 -22.51 15.42
C THR A 125 26.29 -23.29 16.58
N THR A 126 25.90 -24.55 16.70
CA THR A 126 26.41 -25.47 17.73
C THR A 126 27.12 -26.64 17.07
N LEU A 127 28.20 -27.14 17.67
CA LEU A 127 28.86 -28.36 17.22
C LEU A 127 28.13 -29.58 17.77
N GLU A 128 27.52 -30.39 16.89
CA GLU A 128 26.94 -31.68 17.25
C GLU A 128 27.76 -32.80 16.62
N ASN A 129 28.36 -33.66 17.44
CA ASN A 129 29.22 -34.77 16.97
C ASN A 129 30.36 -34.30 16.03
N GLY A 130 30.92 -33.11 16.28
CA GLY A 130 31.97 -32.51 15.45
C GLY A 130 31.48 -31.85 14.15
N VAL A 131 30.17 -31.86 13.88
CA VAL A 131 29.57 -31.21 12.71
C VAL A 131 28.87 -29.92 13.15
N PRO A 132 29.19 -28.75 12.55
CA PRO A 132 28.48 -27.51 12.84
C PRO A 132 27.03 -27.64 12.36
N LYS A 133 26.08 -27.42 13.27
CA LYS A 133 24.67 -27.34 12.97
C LYS A 133 24.11 -26.00 13.40
N THR A 134 23.53 -25.30 12.45
CA THR A 134 22.77 -24.07 12.69
C THR A 134 21.38 -24.43 13.22
N LYS A 135 20.96 -23.78 14.30
CA LYS A 135 19.64 -23.91 14.91
C LYS A 135 19.00 -22.55 15.05
N ILE A 136 17.67 -22.54 15.03
CA ILE A 136 16.87 -21.36 15.33
C ILE A 136 17.03 -21.03 16.81
N ASP A 137 17.32 -19.76 17.08
CA ASP A 137 17.32 -19.20 18.42
C ASP A 137 16.01 -18.43 18.63
N GLN A 138 15.09 -19.03 19.38
CA GLN A 138 13.74 -18.47 19.59
C GLN A 138 13.78 -17.17 20.39
N GLU A 139 14.78 -17.00 21.27
CA GLU A 139 14.96 -15.76 22.02
C GLU A 139 15.40 -14.63 21.09
N LYS A 140 16.37 -14.91 20.19
CA LYS A 140 16.80 -13.95 19.17
C LYS A 140 15.69 -13.60 18.17
N CYS A 141 14.85 -14.56 17.80
CA CYS A 141 13.68 -14.31 16.93
C CYS A 141 12.68 -13.31 17.53
N GLN A 142 12.69 -13.14 18.86
CA GLN A 142 11.84 -12.21 19.60
C GLN A 142 12.65 -11.07 20.24
N LYS A 143 13.94 -10.93 19.90
CA LYS A 143 14.82 -9.92 20.48
C LYS A 143 14.67 -8.57 19.78
N TYR A 144 14.70 -8.59 18.45
CA TYR A 144 14.79 -7.37 17.64
C TYR A 144 13.40 -6.85 17.24
N GLY A 145 13.20 -5.54 17.34
CA GLY A 145 12.03 -4.82 16.84
C GLY A 145 12.22 -4.34 15.39
N ALA A 146 13.47 -4.19 14.94
CA ALA A 146 13.80 -3.79 13.57
C ALA A 146 15.09 -4.43 13.03
N LEU A 147 15.18 -4.51 11.71
CA LEU A 147 16.35 -4.99 10.97
C LEU A 147 16.61 -4.06 9.77
N PHE A 148 17.85 -3.57 9.66
CA PHE A 148 18.35 -2.95 8.44
C PHE A 148 19.15 -3.96 7.62
N ILE A 149 18.84 -4.13 6.34
CA ILE A 149 19.56 -5.03 5.43
C ILE A 149 20.26 -4.21 4.34
N ASP A 150 21.56 -3.98 4.50
CA ASP A 150 22.39 -3.32 3.50
C ASP A 150 22.89 -4.29 2.44
N GLU A 151 23.07 -3.79 1.22
CA GLU A 151 23.52 -4.56 0.04
C GLU A 151 22.68 -5.84 -0.20
N ILE A 152 21.35 -5.74 -0.06
CA ILE A 152 20.42 -6.89 -0.10
C ILE A 152 20.58 -7.77 -1.35
N ASN A 153 20.96 -7.16 -2.48
CA ASN A 153 21.17 -7.83 -3.75
C ASN A 153 22.50 -8.60 -3.85
N ARG A 154 23.31 -8.62 -2.79
CA ARG A 154 24.54 -9.42 -2.71
C ARG A 154 24.38 -10.67 -1.85
N GLY A 155 23.27 -10.82 -1.13
CA GLY A 155 22.99 -11.96 -0.25
C GLY A 155 22.27 -13.12 -0.93
N ASP A 156 22.03 -14.19 -0.17
CA ASP A 156 21.18 -15.30 -0.58
C ASP A 156 19.70 -14.88 -0.57
N SER A 157 19.06 -14.92 -1.74
CA SER A 157 17.67 -14.48 -1.89
C SER A 157 16.68 -15.32 -1.08
N GLN A 158 16.92 -16.62 -0.90
CA GLN A 158 16.02 -17.49 -0.13
C GLN A 158 16.05 -17.17 1.37
N GLU A 159 17.21 -16.82 1.89
CA GLU A 159 17.35 -16.40 3.28
C GLU A 159 16.68 -15.04 3.50
N VAL A 160 16.92 -14.10 2.59
CA VAL A 160 16.27 -12.77 2.60
C VAL A 160 14.76 -12.92 2.57
N PHE A 161 14.19 -13.76 1.69
CA PHE A 161 12.74 -13.93 1.59
C PHE A 161 12.14 -14.50 2.87
N GLN A 162 12.82 -15.43 3.53
CA GLN A 162 12.37 -15.95 4.83
C GLN A 162 12.31 -14.86 5.90
N VAL A 163 13.34 -14.02 5.97
CA VAL A 163 13.38 -12.91 6.92
C VAL A 163 12.26 -11.91 6.65
N VAL A 164 12.07 -11.54 5.38
CA VAL A 164 11.03 -10.59 4.95
C VAL A 164 9.63 -11.16 5.14
N ASP A 165 9.42 -12.46 4.93
CA ASP A 165 8.16 -13.15 5.21
C ASP A 165 7.91 -13.34 6.74
N GLY A 166 8.82 -12.82 7.58
CA GLY A 166 8.75 -12.84 9.04
C GLY A 166 8.92 -14.24 9.66
N LYS A 167 9.44 -15.21 8.89
CA LYS A 167 9.55 -16.61 9.31
C LYS A 167 10.79 -17.27 8.72
N ILE A 168 11.62 -17.83 9.59
CA ILE A 168 12.83 -18.55 9.20
C ILE A 168 12.67 -20.05 9.41
N HIS A 169 13.20 -20.83 8.47
CA HIS A 169 13.17 -22.29 8.47
C HIS A 169 14.60 -22.85 8.45
N VAL A 170 14.98 -23.52 9.52
CA VAL A 170 16.32 -24.12 9.64
C VAL A 170 16.18 -25.52 10.21
N ASN A 171 16.66 -26.53 9.48
CA ASN A 171 16.69 -27.94 9.91
C ASN A 171 15.32 -28.47 10.42
N GLY A 172 14.22 -28.08 9.77
CA GLY A 172 12.84 -28.46 10.13
C GLY A 172 12.21 -27.65 11.27
N GLY A 173 12.98 -26.78 11.93
CA GLY A 173 12.46 -25.80 12.88
C GLY A 173 11.82 -24.60 12.16
N THR A 174 10.90 -23.91 12.85
CA THR A 174 10.35 -22.62 12.41
C THR A 174 10.54 -21.58 13.49
N GLY A 175 11.10 -20.43 13.13
CA GLY A 175 11.25 -19.25 13.98
C GLY A 175 10.39 -18.13 13.43
N TYR A 176 9.65 -17.45 14.29
CA TYR A 176 8.80 -16.33 13.90
C TYR A 176 9.47 -15.03 14.34
N LEU A 177 9.72 -14.12 13.40
CA LEU A 177 10.40 -12.85 13.62
C LEU A 177 9.38 -11.80 14.07
N ARG A 178 9.08 -11.81 15.37
CA ARG A 178 8.01 -10.99 15.94
C ARG A 178 8.14 -10.87 17.45
N ILE A 179 7.65 -9.76 18.00
CA ILE A 179 7.61 -9.50 19.45
C ILE A 179 6.17 -9.60 19.98
N PRO A 180 5.93 -10.16 21.18
CA PRO A 180 4.60 -10.26 21.75
C PRO A 180 4.04 -8.88 22.11
N ILE A 181 2.73 -8.67 21.91
CA ILE A 181 2.04 -7.45 22.38
C ILE A 181 1.59 -7.68 23.83
N PRO A 182 2.13 -6.97 24.83
CA PRO A 182 1.78 -7.21 26.23
C PRO A 182 0.28 -7.05 26.50
N GLY A 183 -0.28 -7.96 27.29
CA GLY A 183 -1.69 -7.96 27.67
C GLY A 183 -2.66 -8.38 26.55
N LYS A 184 -2.16 -8.84 25.40
CA LYS A 184 -2.98 -9.40 24.31
C LYS A 184 -2.50 -10.81 23.96
N ASP A 185 -3.25 -11.82 24.40
CA ASP A 185 -2.93 -13.22 24.11
C ASP A 185 -2.87 -13.46 22.60
N ASN A 186 -1.83 -14.17 22.16
CA ASN A 186 -1.58 -14.54 20.76
C ASN A 186 -1.49 -13.38 19.76
N LYS A 187 -1.27 -12.13 20.22
CA LYS A 187 -0.97 -11.00 19.33
C LYS A 187 0.51 -10.64 19.36
N TYR A 188 1.03 -10.32 18.18
CA TYR A 188 2.44 -10.04 17.97
C TYR A 188 2.60 -8.86 17.01
N LYS A 189 3.69 -8.12 17.18
CA LYS A 189 4.17 -7.10 16.25
C LYS A 189 5.30 -7.71 15.41
N GLY A 190 5.17 -7.63 14.10
CA GLY A 190 6.20 -8.08 13.15
C GLY A 190 7.50 -7.26 13.25
N LEU A 191 8.60 -7.87 12.85
CA LEU A 191 9.89 -7.19 12.68
C LEU A 191 9.77 -6.09 11.61
N ALA A 192 10.13 -4.85 11.92
CA ALA A 192 10.22 -3.78 10.93
C ALA A 192 11.48 -3.99 10.07
N ILE A 193 11.36 -3.96 8.75
CA ILE A 193 12.48 -4.23 7.83
C ILE A 193 12.64 -3.08 6.84
N ILE A 194 13.83 -2.49 6.84
CA ILE A 194 14.28 -1.55 5.83
C ILE A 194 15.52 -2.15 5.17
N ALA A 195 15.53 -2.20 3.85
CA ALA A 195 16.63 -2.73 3.07
C ALA A 195 17.21 -1.66 2.15
N ALA A 196 18.46 -1.84 1.75
CA ALA A 196 19.14 -0.97 0.80
C ALA A 196 19.96 -1.78 -0.21
N MET A 197 20.05 -1.25 -1.43
CA MET A 197 20.95 -1.76 -2.47
C MET A 197 21.50 -0.64 -3.34
N ASN A 198 22.63 -0.95 -3.97
CA ASN A 198 23.11 -0.18 -5.11
C ASN A 198 22.39 -0.63 -6.39
N PRO A 199 22.14 0.27 -7.35
CA PRO A 199 21.57 -0.09 -8.64
C PRO A 199 22.48 -1.07 -9.39
N ALA A 200 21.89 -1.99 -10.15
CA ALA A 200 22.61 -2.93 -11.01
C ALA A 200 22.87 -2.28 -12.38
N ASP A 201 23.87 -1.41 -12.46
CA ASP A 201 24.29 -0.77 -13.71
C ASP A 201 25.76 -1.07 -14.05
N ALA A 202 26.21 -0.62 -15.23
CA ALA A 202 27.57 -0.87 -15.73
C ALA A 202 28.68 -0.25 -14.85
N GLU A 203 28.36 0.71 -13.99
CA GLU A 203 29.31 1.32 -13.05
C GLU A 203 29.45 0.46 -11.78
N HIS A 204 28.43 -0.34 -11.44
CA HIS A 204 28.37 -1.16 -10.23
C HIS A 204 28.46 -2.67 -10.56
N ASN A 205 29.52 -3.09 -11.27
CA ASN A 205 29.80 -4.44 -11.81
C ASN A 205 29.65 -5.67 -10.88
N SER A 206 29.28 -5.50 -9.60
CA SER A 206 29.02 -6.58 -8.64
C SER A 206 27.63 -6.55 -7.99
N ALA A 207 26.81 -5.54 -8.30
CA ALA A 207 25.41 -5.46 -7.87
C ALA A 207 24.54 -6.31 -8.81
N LEU A 208 23.78 -7.24 -8.24
CA LEU A 208 22.80 -8.02 -9.00
C LEU A 208 21.45 -7.30 -8.98
N GLU A 209 20.63 -7.48 -10.01
CA GLU A 209 19.21 -7.14 -9.87
C GLU A 209 18.57 -8.14 -8.89
N LEU A 210 17.71 -7.65 -8.01
CA LEU A 210 16.83 -8.54 -7.25
C LEU A 210 15.91 -9.25 -8.23
N ASP A 211 15.64 -10.53 -7.96
CA ASP A 211 14.62 -11.21 -8.73
C ASP A 211 13.24 -10.56 -8.48
N ILE A 212 12.32 -10.85 -9.39
CA ILE A 212 10.95 -10.33 -9.33
C ILE A 212 10.28 -10.71 -8.00
N ALA A 213 10.56 -11.88 -7.42
CA ALA A 213 9.94 -12.31 -6.17
C ALA A 213 10.43 -11.49 -4.98
N GLY A 214 11.69 -11.06 -4.98
CA GLY A 214 12.28 -10.16 -4.01
C GLY A 214 11.70 -8.76 -4.10
N GLU A 215 11.67 -8.16 -5.29
CA GLU A 215 11.10 -6.82 -5.47
C GLU A 215 9.62 -6.71 -5.09
N ASN A 216 8.89 -7.82 -5.06
CA ASN A 216 7.46 -7.84 -4.70
C ASN A 216 7.21 -7.76 -3.21
N ARG A 217 8.21 -8.09 -2.40
CA ARG A 217 8.10 -8.05 -0.94
C ARG A 217 8.44 -6.68 -0.35
N PHE A 218 8.90 -5.75 -1.19
CA PHE A 218 9.27 -4.40 -0.78
C PHE A 218 8.50 -3.32 -1.53
N LEU A 219 8.26 -2.22 -0.82
CA LEU A 219 8.05 -0.90 -1.40
C LEU A 219 9.42 -0.34 -1.77
N LYS A 220 9.75 -0.42 -3.06
CA LYS A 220 11.03 0.04 -3.61
C LYS A 220 10.98 1.53 -3.89
N PHE A 221 11.91 2.29 -3.32
CA PHE A 221 12.09 3.72 -3.52
C PHE A 221 13.51 4.01 -4.00
N ARG A 222 13.67 5.00 -4.89
CA ARG A 222 14.99 5.53 -5.25
C ARG A 222 15.48 6.43 -4.13
N PHE A 223 16.62 6.13 -3.52
CA PHE A 223 17.14 6.95 -2.44
C PHE A 223 17.70 8.27 -3.00
N PRO A 224 17.17 9.42 -2.59
CA PRO A 224 17.62 10.72 -3.06
C PRO A 224 19.02 11.08 -2.54
N ASN A 225 19.84 11.70 -3.39
CA ASN A 225 21.09 12.29 -2.94
C ASN A 225 20.86 13.71 -2.39
N GLY A 226 20.52 13.80 -1.10
CA GLY A 226 20.29 15.07 -0.40
C GLY A 226 21.56 15.81 0.05
N VAL A 227 22.76 15.28 -0.21
CA VAL A 227 24.01 15.87 0.28
C VAL A 227 24.22 17.29 -0.27
N ALA A 228 23.91 17.51 -1.54
CA ALA A 228 24.05 18.81 -2.18
C ALA A 228 23.09 19.88 -1.60
N GLU A 229 21.92 19.46 -1.13
CA GLU A 229 20.92 20.36 -0.55
C GLU A 229 21.27 20.72 0.89
N ALA A 230 21.56 19.70 1.71
CA ALA A 230 21.85 19.91 3.12
C ALA A 230 23.25 20.51 3.36
N GLY A 231 24.21 20.23 2.48
CA GLY A 231 25.55 20.82 2.51
C GLY A 231 26.22 20.69 3.88
N SER A 232 26.79 21.79 4.37
CA SER A 232 27.51 21.83 5.65
C SER A 232 26.63 21.57 6.88
N SER A 233 25.31 21.73 6.78
CA SER A 233 24.41 21.45 7.92
C SER A 233 24.45 19.98 8.34
N GLN A 234 24.82 19.06 7.44
CA GLN A 234 25.06 17.65 7.76
C GLN A 234 26.24 17.45 8.71
N LEU A 235 27.23 18.34 8.71
CA LEU A 235 28.41 18.26 9.60
C LEU A 235 28.06 18.60 11.05
N GLU A 236 26.98 19.36 11.24
CA GLU A 236 26.45 19.70 12.56
C GLU A 236 25.64 18.55 13.15
N LYS A 237 25.21 17.60 12.31
CA LYS A 237 24.46 16.43 12.74
C LYS A 237 25.40 15.42 13.41
N LYS A 238 25.06 15.00 14.63
CA LYS A 238 25.80 14.00 15.38
C LYS A 238 24.85 13.04 16.05
N LEU A 239 25.15 11.74 15.95
CA LEU A 239 24.50 10.73 16.77
C LEU A 239 24.91 10.98 18.23
N ALA A 240 24.00 11.51 19.03
CA ALA A 240 24.17 11.60 20.47
C ALA A 240 24.05 10.20 21.09
N GLY A 241 24.82 9.91 22.13
CA GLY A 241 24.86 8.58 22.76
C GLY A 241 23.60 8.23 23.56
N ASP A 242 22.73 9.20 23.82
CA ASP A 242 21.58 9.12 24.72
C ASP A 242 20.21 9.22 24.01
N LEU A 243 20.17 9.16 22.67
CA LEU A 243 18.93 9.30 21.89
C LEU A 243 17.82 8.33 22.31
N HIS A 244 18.18 7.08 22.59
CA HIS A 244 17.22 6.05 22.99
C HIS A 244 16.56 6.36 24.33
N GLU A 245 17.37 6.67 25.34
CA GLU A 245 16.89 6.99 26.69
C GLU A 245 16.07 8.29 26.67
N GLY A 246 16.58 9.32 25.98
CA GLY A 246 15.89 10.60 25.82
C GLY A 246 14.52 10.48 25.14
N PHE A 247 14.43 9.67 24.07
CA PHE A 247 13.15 9.41 23.39
C PHE A 247 12.12 8.74 24.30
N TRP A 248 12.49 7.65 24.98
CA TRP A 248 11.53 6.92 25.82
C TRP A 248 11.16 7.68 27.10
N ASP A 249 12.08 8.45 27.68
CA ASP A 249 11.79 9.30 28.82
C ASP A 249 10.79 10.41 28.45
N GLU A 250 10.99 11.07 27.32
CA GLU A 250 10.09 12.12 26.86
C GLU A 250 8.73 11.54 26.44
N PHE A 251 8.72 10.40 25.75
CA PHE A 251 7.49 9.70 25.39
C PHE A 251 6.70 9.29 26.65
N SER A 252 7.39 8.77 27.68
CA SER A 252 6.79 8.40 28.95
C SER A 252 6.19 9.61 29.67
N LYS A 253 6.85 10.77 29.64
CA LYS A 253 6.31 12.02 30.20
C LYS A 253 5.05 12.48 29.46
N ARG A 254 5.05 12.43 28.13
CA ARG A 254 3.90 12.88 27.30
C ARG A 254 2.71 11.94 27.41
N SER A 255 2.94 10.64 27.38
CA SER A 255 1.88 9.63 27.33
C SER A 255 1.45 9.06 28.69
N GLY A 256 2.31 9.14 29.71
CA GLY A 256 2.15 8.45 30.98
C GLY A 256 2.39 6.94 30.93
N MET A 257 2.76 6.37 29.77
CA MET A 257 3.12 4.94 29.66
C MET A 257 4.48 4.67 30.31
N LYS A 258 4.56 3.58 31.08
CA LYS A 258 5.79 3.11 31.72
C LYS A 258 6.19 1.76 31.13
N GLY A 259 7.49 1.52 31.01
CA GLY A 259 8.07 0.29 30.43
C GLY A 259 9.22 0.63 29.50
N GLY A 260 9.97 -0.39 29.08
CA GLY A 260 10.96 -0.24 28.03
C GLY A 260 10.31 -0.29 26.65
N TRP A 261 11.13 -0.12 25.62
CA TRP A 261 10.66 -0.15 24.23
C TRP A 261 9.93 -1.45 23.91
N LYS A 262 10.40 -2.59 24.43
CA LYS A 262 9.85 -3.92 24.14
C LYS A 262 8.44 -4.10 24.67
N GLU A 263 8.09 -3.43 25.76
CA GLU A 263 6.73 -3.45 26.31
C GLU A 263 5.81 -2.42 25.63
N VAL A 264 6.36 -1.29 25.20
CA VAL A 264 5.56 -0.12 24.80
C VAL A 264 5.40 -0.01 23.29
N TYR A 265 6.48 -0.13 22.51
CA TYR A 265 6.47 -0.08 21.04
C TYR A 265 5.37 -0.95 20.41
N PRO A 266 5.26 -2.27 20.70
CA PRO A 266 4.28 -3.13 20.05
C PRO A 266 2.83 -2.76 20.34
N ILE A 267 2.55 -2.04 21.44
CA ILE A 267 1.21 -1.54 21.77
C ILE A 267 0.89 -0.31 20.90
N VAL A 268 1.86 0.61 20.80
CA VAL A 268 1.69 1.91 20.13
C VAL A 268 1.68 1.76 18.61
N THR A 269 2.46 0.83 18.07
CA THR A 269 2.57 0.58 16.62
C THR A 269 1.78 -0.66 16.17
N ASP A 270 0.78 -1.07 16.95
CA ASP A 270 -0.09 -2.21 16.62
C ASP A 270 -0.83 -1.93 15.29
N PRO A 271 -0.61 -2.73 14.23
CA PRO A 271 -1.21 -2.47 12.92
C PRO A 271 -2.75 -2.57 12.95
N VAL A 272 -3.35 -3.22 13.96
CA VAL A 272 -4.81 -3.30 14.14
C VAL A 272 -5.45 -1.92 14.32
N GLN A 273 -4.67 -0.90 14.66
CA GLN A 273 -5.15 0.48 14.73
C GLN A 273 -5.47 1.09 13.36
N PHE A 274 -5.00 0.48 12.28
CA PHE A 274 -5.18 0.96 10.92
C PHE A 274 -6.07 0.01 10.13
N PRO A 275 -7.10 0.52 9.42
CA PRO A 275 -7.83 -0.29 8.48
C PRO A 275 -6.86 -0.90 7.45
N THR A 276 -6.91 -2.23 7.31
CA THR A 276 -6.24 -2.93 6.21
C THR A 276 -7.05 -2.82 4.92
N GLU A 277 -8.36 -2.60 5.07
CA GLU A 277 -9.29 -2.44 3.97
C GLU A 277 -9.42 -0.98 3.54
N LEU A 278 -9.35 -0.80 2.22
CA LEU A 278 -9.73 0.43 1.55
C LEU A 278 -11.26 0.54 1.49
N ASP A 279 -11.79 1.76 1.44
CA ASP A 279 -13.23 1.98 1.26
C ASP A 279 -13.70 1.58 -0.16
N GLY A 280 -15.01 1.64 -0.40
CA GLY A 280 -15.60 1.21 -1.66
C GLY A 280 -15.13 2.03 -2.86
N GLU A 281 -15.09 3.34 -2.67
CA GLU A 281 -14.69 4.31 -3.70
C GLU A 281 -13.23 4.11 -4.12
N THR A 282 -12.32 4.03 -3.15
CA THR A 282 -10.89 3.83 -3.39
C THR A 282 -10.58 2.47 -4.01
N LYS A 283 -11.23 1.39 -3.56
CA LYS A 283 -11.12 0.05 -4.20
C LYS A 283 -11.56 0.08 -5.66
N GLU A 284 -12.71 0.69 -5.94
CA GLU A 284 -13.25 0.77 -7.30
C GLU A 284 -12.43 1.67 -8.21
N PHE A 285 -11.87 2.76 -7.69
CA PHE A 285 -10.97 3.58 -8.46
C PHE A 285 -9.70 2.82 -8.86
N ILE A 286 -9.12 1.98 -7.99
CA ILE A 286 -8.00 1.10 -8.37
C ILE A 286 -8.42 0.16 -9.52
N ASP A 287 -9.56 -0.51 -9.39
CA ASP A 287 -10.05 -1.46 -10.40
C ASP A 287 -10.21 -0.80 -11.78
N THR A 288 -10.78 0.41 -11.81
CA THR A 288 -11.08 1.13 -13.04
C THR A 288 -9.86 1.83 -13.62
N ALA A 289 -9.01 2.44 -12.79
CA ALA A 289 -7.79 3.11 -13.20
C ALA A 289 -6.75 2.12 -13.76
N VAL A 290 -6.60 0.92 -13.19
CA VAL A 290 -5.64 -0.07 -13.70
C VAL A 290 -5.97 -0.51 -15.12
N GLY A 291 -7.26 -0.70 -15.43
CA GLY A 291 -7.71 -1.04 -16.79
C GLY A 291 -7.47 0.07 -17.80
N TYR A 292 -7.50 1.33 -17.35
CA TYR A 292 -7.28 2.49 -18.20
C TYR A 292 -5.80 2.85 -18.38
N VAL A 293 -5.04 2.90 -17.28
CA VAL A 293 -3.64 3.35 -17.26
C VAL A 293 -2.69 2.24 -17.69
N GLY A 294 -2.99 0.97 -17.37
CA GLY A 294 -2.08 -0.16 -17.61
C GLY A 294 -2.24 -0.90 -18.92
N TYR A 295 -3.38 -0.72 -19.61
CA TYR A 295 -3.80 -1.52 -20.76
C TYR A 295 -4.42 -0.64 -21.83
N ASP A 296 -4.48 -1.15 -23.07
CA ASP A 296 -5.16 -0.45 -24.15
C ASP A 296 -6.63 -0.19 -23.76
N PRO A 297 -7.08 1.08 -23.70
CA PRO A 297 -8.45 1.42 -23.36
C PRO A 297 -9.47 0.71 -24.26
N LYS A 298 -9.14 0.54 -25.55
CA LYS A 298 -10.00 -0.13 -26.54
C LYS A 298 -10.18 -1.60 -26.22
N GLU A 299 -9.07 -2.33 -26.02
CA GLU A 299 -9.14 -3.75 -25.68
C GLU A 299 -9.89 -3.98 -24.36
N THR A 300 -9.67 -3.10 -23.38
CA THR A 300 -10.38 -3.15 -22.08
C THR A 300 -11.88 -2.94 -22.26
N PHE A 301 -12.26 -1.95 -23.07
CA PHE A 301 -13.66 -1.70 -23.42
C PHE A 301 -14.28 -2.90 -24.13
N GLU A 302 -13.65 -3.41 -25.19
CA GLU A 302 -14.18 -4.54 -25.99
C GLU A 302 -14.39 -5.79 -25.13
N ARG A 303 -13.45 -6.13 -24.24
CA ARG A 303 -13.61 -7.24 -23.28
C ARG A 303 -14.81 -7.05 -22.35
N ASN A 304 -15.07 -5.82 -21.91
CA ASN A 304 -16.24 -5.51 -21.10
C ASN A 304 -17.53 -5.58 -21.94
N VAL A 305 -17.50 -5.15 -23.20
CA VAL A 305 -18.65 -5.27 -24.13
C VAL A 305 -19.03 -6.72 -24.37
N GLU A 306 -18.07 -7.58 -24.65
CA GLU A 306 -18.32 -9.02 -24.82
C GLU A 306 -19.03 -9.61 -23.61
N LEU A 307 -18.62 -9.21 -22.40
CA LEU A 307 -19.26 -9.66 -21.17
C LEU A 307 -20.67 -9.08 -20.98
N MET A 308 -20.87 -7.79 -21.29
CA MET A 308 -22.19 -7.16 -21.27
C MET A 308 -23.17 -7.83 -22.24
N GLN A 309 -22.70 -8.18 -23.44
CA GLN A 309 -23.52 -8.84 -24.47
C GLN A 309 -23.99 -10.23 -24.03
N GLN A 310 -23.17 -10.98 -23.30
CA GLN A 310 -23.59 -12.25 -22.69
C GLN A 310 -24.72 -12.05 -21.67
N GLY A 311 -24.76 -10.90 -21.00
CA GLY A 311 -25.85 -10.46 -20.12
C GLY A 311 -27.03 -9.79 -20.84
N GLY A 312 -26.99 -9.64 -22.17
CA GLY A 312 -28.03 -8.96 -22.96
C GLY A 312 -27.97 -7.43 -22.92
N LEU A 313 -26.86 -6.84 -22.49
CA LEU A 313 -26.65 -5.39 -22.43
C LEU A 313 -25.70 -4.94 -23.57
N SER A 314 -26.02 -3.81 -24.21
CA SER A 314 -25.14 -3.17 -25.20
C SER A 314 -24.84 -1.73 -24.78
N PRO A 315 -23.57 -1.29 -24.82
CA PRO A 315 -23.22 0.08 -24.46
C PRO A 315 -23.68 1.06 -25.55
N ASN A 316 -24.14 2.23 -25.13
CA ASN A 316 -24.54 3.36 -26.00
C ASN A 316 -23.36 4.30 -26.32
N PHE A 317 -22.16 3.94 -25.90
CA PHE A 317 -20.92 4.70 -26.10
C PHE A 317 -19.85 3.78 -26.67
N SER A 318 -18.81 4.36 -27.24
CA SER A 318 -17.68 3.65 -27.83
C SER A 318 -16.38 4.39 -27.54
N ILE A 319 -15.24 3.74 -27.84
CA ILE A 319 -13.94 4.39 -27.83
C ILE A 319 -13.60 4.83 -29.25
N ASP A 320 -13.48 6.15 -29.45
CA ASP A 320 -12.96 6.71 -30.69
C ASP A 320 -11.42 6.67 -30.71
N ILE A 321 -10.88 5.70 -31.45
CA ILE A 321 -9.42 5.54 -31.61
C ILE A 321 -8.76 6.66 -32.40
N ASN A 322 -9.55 7.44 -33.15
CA ASN A 322 -9.03 8.58 -33.92
C ASN A 322 -9.01 9.86 -33.08
N HIS A 323 -9.56 9.82 -31.87
CA HIS A 323 -9.50 10.94 -30.95
C HIS A 323 -8.06 11.19 -30.49
N ASN A 324 -7.65 12.46 -30.42
CA ASN A 324 -6.29 12.85 -30.02
C ASN A 324 -5.91 12.30 -28.64
N ASP A 325 -6.89 12.14 -27.76
CA ASP A 325 -6.64 11.63 -26.40
C ASP A 325 -6.28 10.14 -26.41
N TYR A 326 -6.90 9.33 -27.29
CA TYR A 326 -6.54 7.92 -27.43
C TYR A 326 -5.06 7.74 -27.80
N LYS A 327 -4.57 8.52 -28.76
CA LYS A 327 -3.15 8.49 -29.15
C LYS A 327 -2.23 8.87 -28.00
N LYS A 328 -2.52 9.97 -27.28
CA LYS A 328 -1.72 10.40 -26.12
C LYS A 328 -1.66 9.33 -25.03
N ILE A 329 -2.76 8.61 -24.81
CA ILE A 329 -2.82 7.50 -23.86
C ILE A 329 -1.87 6.39 -24.27
N ARG A 330 -1.91 5.97 -25.55
CA ARG A 330 -1.03 4.92 -26.07
C ARG A 330 0.44 5.33 -26.04
N ASP A 331 0.74 6.59 -26.37
CA ASP A 331 2.10 7.13 -26.32
C ASP A 331 2.65 7.12 -24.87
N ALA A 332 1.85 7.53 -23.89
CA ALA A 332 2.22 7.49 -22.48
C ALA A 332 2.32 6.05 -21.93
N GLN A 333 1.45 5.12 -22.35
CA GLN A 333 1.59 3.71 -21.99
C GLN A 333 2.85 3.07 -22.60
N GLY A 334 3.26 3.52 -23.78
CA GLY A 334 4.48 3.09 -24.45
C GLY A 334 5.77 3.43 -23.70
N THR A 335 5.72 4.31 -22.69
CA THR A 335 6.88 4.61 -21.83
C THR A 335 7.04 3.65 -20.65
N LEU A 336 6.11 2.72 -20.45
CA LEU A 336 6.18 1.72 -19.38
C LEU A 336 7.01 0.52 -19.82
N LYS A 337 7.95 0.06 -18.97
CA LYS A 337 8.73 -1.18 -19.19
C LYS A 337 7.81 -2.41 -19.28
N HIS A 338 6.73 -2.43 -18.49
CA HIS A 338 5.71 -3.47 -18.50
C HIS A 338 4.39 -2.95 -17.93
N SER A 339 3.27 -3.57 -18.33
CA SER A 339 1.92 -3.26 -17.82
C SER A 339 1.77 -3.55 -16.31
N PHE A 340 0.61 -3.16 -15.76
CA PHE A 340 0.19 -3.57 -14.42
C PHE A 340 -0.01 -5.08 -14.34
N VAL A 341 0.51 -5.66 -13.27
CA VAL A 341 0.40 -7.07 -12.89
C VAL A 341 -0.21 -7.15 -11.50
N ARG A 342 -0.76 -8.32 -11.14
CA ARG A 342 -1.51 -8.53 -9.88
C ARG A 342 -0.84 -7.98 -8.62
N ARG A 343 0.48 -8.09 -8.53
CA ARG A 343 1.28 -7.62 -7.39
C ARG A 343 1.25 -6.11 -7.19
N ASP A 344 1.05 -5.33 -8.25
CA ASP A 344 1.03 -3.88 -8.16
C ASP A 344 -0.19 -3.39 -7.38
N LEU A 345 -1.28 -4.17 -7.37
CA LEU A 345 -2.46 -3.86 -6.56
C LEU A 345 -2.12 -3.84 -5.07
N GLY A 346 -1.27 -4.76 -4.61
CA GLY A 346 -0.73 -4.76 -3.24
C GLY A 346 0.08 -3.50 -2.98
N LYS A 347 1.04 -3.17 -3.87
CA LYS A 347 1.87 -1.97 -3.76
C LYS A 347 1.06 -0.67 -3.77
N ILE A 348 0.06 -0.54 -4.62
CA ILE A 348 -0.84 0.62 -4.67
C ILE A 348 -1.57 0.75 -3.33
N LYS A 349 -2.17 -0.34 -2.83
CA LYS A 349 -2.87 -0.34 -1.53
C LYS A 349 -1.92 0.07 -0.38
N ASP A 350 -0.73 -0.50 -0.34
CA ASP A 350 0.24 -0.29 0.72
C ASP A 350 0.82 1.13 0.68
N LEU A 351 1.18 1.63 -0.51
CA LEU A 351 1.60 3.03 -0.70
C LEU A 351 0.48 4.02 -0.36
N SER A 352 -0.77 3.72 -0.71
CA SER A 352 -1.90 4.60 -0.39
C SER A 352 -2.11 4.72 1.12
N ARG A 353 -1.98 3.60 1.85
CA ARG A 353 -2.03 3.57 3.33
C ARG A 353 -0.86 4.31 3.96
N LEU A 354 0.35 4.11 3.44
CA LEU A 354 1.56 4.82 3.86
C LEU A 354 1.39 6.34 3.69
N LEU A 355 0.99 6.79 2.49
CA LEU A 355 0.81 8.20 2.16
C LEU A 355 -0.33 8.83 2.97
N GLY A 356 -1.46 8.14 3.13
CA GLY A 356 -2.57 8.59 3.97
C GLY A 356 -2.13 8.82 5.42
N PHE A 357 -1.32 7.92 5.97
CA PHE A 357 -0.77 8.08 7.32
C PHE A 357 0.23 9.23 7.43
N ILE A 358 1.18 9.35 6.49
CA ILE A 358 2.15 10.47 6.46
C ILE A 358 1.43 11.82 6.40
N LYS A 359 0.40 11.94 5.55
CA LYS A 359 -0.40 13.17 5.46
C LYS A 359 -1.16 13.45 6.74
N GLY A 360 -1.70 12.42 7.39
CA GLY A 360 -2.31 12.54 8.72
C GLY A 360 -1.34 13.05 9.78
N VAL A 361 -0.08 12.60 9.76
CA VAL A 361 0.97 13.13 10.64
C VAL A 361 1.26 14.60 10.32
N LYS A 362 1.52 14.92 9.05
CA LYS A 362 1.89 16.29 8.61
C LYS A 362 0.79 17.33 8.85
N ASN A 363 -0.48 16.93 8.82
CA ASN A 363 -1.61 17.83 9.11
C ASN A 363 -2.06 17.81 10.59
N GLY A 364 -1.38 17.04 11.45
CA GLY A 364 -1.67 16.95 12.88
C GLY A 364 -2.91 16.13 13.25
N SER A 365 -3.56 15.44 12.29
CA SER A 365 -4.70 14.57 12.57
C SER A 365 -4.30 13.20 13.08
N TYR A 366 -3.13 12.68 12.68
CA TYR A 366 -2.64 11.33 12.95
C TYR A 366 -3.61 10.20 12.54
N ASP A 367 -4.58 10.50 11.67
CA ASP A 367 -5.47 9.50 11.06
C ASP A 367 -4.80 8.90 9.82
N ALA A 368 -5.06 7.62 9.56
CA ALA A 368 -4.57 6.93 8.35
C ALA A 368 -5.71 6.70 7.35
N ASN A 369 -6.63 7.65 7.24
CA ASN A 369 -7.74 7.55 6.31
C ASN A 369 -7.22 7.74 4.88
N VAL A 370 -7.33 6.69 4.07
CA VAL A 370 -6.93 6.72 2.67
C VAL A 370 -8.04 7.37 1.85
N LYS A 371 -7.70 8.38 1.04
CA LYS A 371 -8.61 9.04 0.11
C LYS A 371 -8.25 8.70 -1.33
N LEU A 372 -9.14 9.04 -2.26
CA LEU A 372 -8.92 8.91 -3.70
C LEU A 372 -7.60 9.56 -4.17
N ASN A 373 -7.22 10.68 -3.56
CA ASN A 373 -5.97 11.38 -3.87
C ASN A 373 -4.74 10.57 -3.49
N ASP A 374 -4.79 9.85 -2.36
CA ASP A 374 -3.69 9.02 -1.89
C ASP A 374 -3.52 7.81 -2.81
N VAL A 375 -4.63 7.25 -3.30
CA VAL A 375 -4.62 6.19 -4.32
C VAL A 375 -4.06 6.68 -5.64
N ALA A 376 -4.49 7.85 -6.12
CA ALA A 376 -3.96 8.45 -7.34
C ALA A 376 -2.45 8.69 -7.24
N ALA A 377 -1.98 9.25 -6.10
CA ALA A 377 -0.56 9.43 -5.84
C ALA A 377 0.20 8.08 -5.80
N GLY A 378 -0.36 7.07 -5.12
CA GLY A 378 0.20 5.73 -5.05
C GLY A 378 0.35 5.06 -6.42
N ILE A 379 -0.68 5.16 -7.27
CA ILE A 379 -0.61 4.71 -8.68
C ILE A 379 0.51 5.45 -9.41
N GLY A 380 0.60 6.77 -9.26
CA GLY A 380 1.66 7.61 -9.83
C GLY A 380 3.07 7.13 -9.47
N VAL A 381 3.31 6.87 -8.17
CA VAL A 381 4.60 6.35 -7.68
C VAL A 381 4.91 4.97 -8.25
N VAL A 382 3.92 4.07 -8.34
CA VAL A 382 4.13 2.74 -8.93
C VAL A 382 4.45 2.85 -10.43
N LEU A 383 3.76 3.73 -11.17
CA LEU A 383 4.06 3.95 -12.58
C LEU A 383 5.47 4.51 -12.80
N GLU A 384 5.92 5.41 -11.92
CA GLU A 384 7.26 5.96 -11.97
C GLU A 384 8.33 4.88 -11.86
N SER A 385 8.16 3.94 -10.91
CA SER A 385 9.08 2.80 -10.75
C SER A 385 9.18 1.91 -11.99
N LYS A 386 8.19 1.98 -12.89
CA LYS A 386 8.05 1.17 -14.11
C LYS A 386 8.40 1.93 -15.39
N ALA A 387 8.63 3.24 -15.33
CA ALA A 387 8.95 4.03 -16.50
C ALA A 387 10.31 3.61 -17.11
N ILE A 388 10.42 3.66 -18.44
CA ILE A 388 11.70 3.52 -19.14
C ILE A 388 12.57 4.73 -18.76
N THR A 389 13.79 4.47 -18.30
CA THR A 389 14.74 5.52 -17.87
C THR A 389 14.91 6.56 -18.98
N GLY A 390 14.76 7.85 -18.63
CA GLY A 390 14.87 8.96 -19.58
C GLY A 390 13.55 9.41 -20.24
N THR A 391 12.40 8.90 -19.80
CA THR A 391 11.08 9.41 -20.19
C THR A 391 10.57 10.44 -19.19
N ASP A 392 9.96 11.53 -19.67
CA ASP A 392 9.48 12.63 -18.83
C ASP A 392 8.28 12.21 -17.97
N TYR A 393 8.33 12.56 -16.67
CA TYR A 393 7.36 12.15 -15.63
C TYR A 393 5.92 12.65 -15.85
N GLY A 394 5.74 13.77 -16.56
CA GLY A 394 4.44 14.45 -16.66
C GLY A 394 3.36 13.69 -17.45
N SER A 395 3.74 12.72 -18.28
CA SER A 395 2.78 11.99 -19.12
C SER A 395 1.95 10.97 -18.33
N LEU A 396 2.55 10.29 -17.34
CA LEU A 396 1.90 9.20 -16.60
C LEU A 396 0.94 9.72 -15.54
N MET A 397 1.31 10.78 -14.80
CA MET A 397 0.38 11.43 -13.85
C MET A 397 -0.80 12.09 -14.56
N ALA A 398 -0.64 12.57 -15.80
CA ALA A 398 -1.75 13.04 -16.59
C ALA A 398 -2.79 11.95 -16.86
N LEU A 399 -2.37 10.70 -17.13
CA LEU A 399 -3.29 9.57 -17.28
C LEU A 399 -4.03 9.24 -15.98
N VAL A 400 -3.33 9.24 -14.85
CA VAL A 400 -3.94 8.98 -13.54
C VAL A 400 -4.98 10.06 -13.21
N ASN A 401 -4.65 11.33 -13.47
CA ASN A 401 -5.57 12.44 -13.25
C ASN A 401 -6.77 12.44 -14.19
N ASP A 402 -6.58 12.02 -15.44
CA ASP A 402 -7.69 11.84 -16.38
C ASP A 402 -8.63 10.72 -15.91
N ALA A 403 -8.08 9.57 -15.46
CA ALA A 403 -8.87 8.49 -14.88
C ALA A 403 -9.66 8.96 -13.65
N ARG A 404 -9.00 9.68 -12.74
CA ARG A 404 -9.58 10.24 -11.52
C ARG A 404 -10.71 11.22 -11.84
N SER A 405 -10.47 12.15 -12.77
CA SER A 405 -11.46 13.16 -13.16
C SER A 405 -12.67 12.49 -13.81
N ALA A 406 -12.44 11.54 -14.71
CA ALA A 406 -13.50 10.75 -15.31
C ALA A 406 -14.30 9.93 -14.28
N TYR A 407 -13.63 9.34 -13.29
CA TYR A 407 -14.29 8.64 -12.18
C TYR A 407 -15.16 9.59 -11.35
N ALA A 408 -14.61 10.74 -10.94
CA ALA A 408 -15.33 11.74 -10.17
C ALA A 408 -16.54 12.31 -10.93
N ASP A 409 -16.43 12.53 -12.24
CA ASP A 409 -17.53 12.97 -13.09
C ASP A 409 -18.66 11.95 -13.12
N VAL A 410 -18.32 10.66 -13.31
CA VAL A 410 -19.33 9.58 -13.30
C VAL A 410 -19.95 9.45 -11.91
N ASN A 411 -19.14 9.55 -10.84
CA ASN A 411 -19.62 9.48 -9.47
C ASN A 411 -20.64 10.59 -9.18
N LYS A 412 -20.32 11.82 -9.56
CA LYS A 412 -21.19 12.99 -9.44
C LYS A 412 -22.49 12.85 -10.23
N GLN A 413 -22.44 12.28 -11.44
CA GLN A 413 -23.63 12.04 -12.27
C GLN A 413 -24.56 10.99 -11.68
N MET A 414 -24.00 9.99 -10.98
CA MET A 414 -24.75 8.92 -10.33
C MET A 414 -25.31 9.33 -8.96
N GLY A 415 -24.75 10.38 -8.34
CA GLY A 415 -25.21 10.87 -7.03
C GLY A 415 -24.92 9.90 -5.89
N ILE A 416 -23.84 9.13 -5.99
CA ILE A 416 -23.46 8.15 -4.97
C ILE A 416 -22.82 8.89 -3.76
N PRO A 417 -23.13 8.48 -2.51
CA PRO A 417 -22.53 9.08 -1.32
C PRO A 417 -21.00 8.87 -1.26
N GLU A 418 -20.29 9.79 -0.60
CA GLU A 418 -18.84 9.67 -0.37
C GLU A 418 -18.47 8.37 0.34
N GLY A 419 -17.32 7.77 -0.04
CA GLY A 419 -16.81 6.52 0.53
C GLY A 419 -17.41 5.24 -0.06
N TYR A 420 -18.50 5.33 -0.84
CA TYR A 420 -19.08 4.22 -1.59
C TYR A 420 -18.59 4.23 -3.04
N GLY A 421 -18.28 3.05 -3.58
CA GLY A 421 -18.07 2.89 -5.02
C GLY A 421 -19.40 2.96 -5.78
N LEU A 422 -19.36 3.29 -7.07
CA LEU A 422 -20.50 3.33 -7.98
C LEU A 422 -21.24 1.99 -8.03
N ARG A 423 -20.51 0.87 -8.13
CA ARG A 423 -21.10 -0.48 -8.13
C ARG A 423 -21.85 -0.76 -6.83
N GLN A 424 -21.26 -0.38 -5.69
CA GLN A 424 -21.84 -0.58 -4.37
C GLN A 424 -23.07 0.30 -4.15
N GLY A 425 -23.01 1.56 -4.56
CA GLY A 425 -24.14 2.49 -4.46
C GLY A 425 -25.35 2.02 -5.27
N VAL A 426 -25.15 1.57 -6.50
CA VAL A 426 -26.22 0.98 -7.33
C VAL A 426 -26.78 -0.28 -6.67
N TRP A 427 -25.93 -1.21 -6.23
CA TRP A 427 -26.37 -2.45 -5.60
C TRP A 427 -27.14 -2.22 -4.29
N GLN A 428 -26.69 -1.29 -3.45
CA GLN A 428 -27.36 -0.96 -2.19
C GLN A 428 -28.73 -0.31 -2.45
N ALA A 429 -28.85 0.57 -3.44
CA ALA A 429 -30.14 1.10 -3.87
C ALA A 429 -31.08 -0.02 -4.34
N SER A 430 -30.57 -0.98 -5.12
CA SER A 430 -31.32 -2.16 -5.55
C SER A 430 -31.80 -3.00 -4.37
N ILE A 431 -30.93 -3.26 -3.37
CA ILE A 431 -31.30 -4.01 -2.17
C ILE A 431 -32.44 -3.33 -1.44
N ASN A 432 -32.34 -2.01 -1.20
CA ASN A 432 -33.36 -1.27 -0.47
C ASN A 432 -34.71 -1.34 -1.19
N ALA A 433 -34.73 -1.13 -2.52
CA ALA A 433 -35.94 -1.29 -3.33
C ALA A 433 -36.50 -2.72 -3.26
N GLY A 434 -35.62 -3.72 -3.25
CA GLY A 434 -35.98 -5.13 -3.15
C GLY A 434 -36.57 -5.56 -1.81
N GLN A 435 -36.06 -5.02 -0.71
CA GLN A 435 -36.61 -5.25 0.63
C GLN A 435 -38.01 -4.68 0.77
N GLU A 436 -38.29 -3.54 0.14
CA GLU A 436 -39.60 -2.89 0.18
C GLU A 436 -40.61 -3.52 -0.76
N ASN A 437 -40.19 -3.86 -1.98
CA ASN A 437 -41.11 -4.15 -3.10
C ASN A 437 -40.83 -5.50 -3.81
N GLY A 438 -39.91 -6.30 -3.30
CA GLY A 438 -39.60 -7.64 -3.83
C GLY A 438 -38.58 -7.65 -4.98
N PHE A 439 -38.32 -8.86 -5.50
CA PHE A 439 -37.25 -9.13 -6.47
C PHE A 439 -37.33 -8.28 -7.75
N ASP A 440 -38.53 -8.05 -8.27
CA ASP A 440 -38.72 -7.23 -9.47
C ASP A 440 -38.24 -5.79 -9.25
N ALA A 441 -38.51 -5.21 -8.08
CA ALA A 441 -38.04 -3.86 -7.75
C ALA A 441 -36.52 -3.80 -7.58
N TYR A 442 -35.90 -4.86 -7.04
CA TYR A 442 -34.46 -5.02 -6.99
C TYR A 442 -33.84 -5.01 -8.40
N ILE A 443 -34.36 -5.85 -9.32
CA ILE A 443 -33.87 -5.95 -10.70
C ILE A 443 -34.12 -4.64 -11.47
N ASN A 444 -35.29 -4.04 -11.32
CA ASN A 444 -35.63 -2.79 -12.02
C ASN A 444 -34.74 -1.63 -11.56
N THR A 445 -34.43 -1.54 -10.26
CA THR A 445 -33.52 -0.52 -9.73
C THR A 445 -32.08 -0.75 -10.21
N LEU A 446 -31.64 -2.01 -10.26
CA LEU A 446 -30.33 -2.37 -10.82
C LEU A 446 -30.22 -1.94 -12.29
N ARG A 447 -31.26 -2.22 -13.08
CA ARG A 447 -31.36 -1.78 -14.49
C ARG A 447 -31.38 -0.27 -14.65
N ALA A 448 -32.12 0.45 -13.81
CA ALA A 448 -32.13 1.91 -13.84
C ALA A 448 -30.73 2.50 -13.59
N GLY A 449 -29.97 1.93 -12.65
CA GLY A 449 -28.57 2.30 -12.42
C GLY A 449 -27.67 2.00 -13.63
N MET A 450 -27.86 0.85 -14.28
CA MET A 450 -27.16 0.53 -15.54
C MET A 450 -27.54 1.49 -16.67
N GLU A 451 -28.81 1.86 -16.82
CA GLU A 451 -29.27 2.82 -17.84
C GLU A 451 -28.65 4.20 -17.64
N GLN A 452 -28.55 4.67 -16.40
CA GLN A 452 -27.91 5.95 -16.07
C GLN A 452 -26.42 5.96 -16.43
N LEU A 453 -25.72 4.84 -16.17
CA LEU A 453 -24.33 4.64 -16.59
C LEU A 453 -24.17 4.46 -18.10
N ASN A 454 -25.19 3.93 -18.78
CA ASN A 454 -25.22 3.66 -20.22
C ASN A 454 -25.60 4.89 -21.06
N THR A 455 -25.05 6.03 -20.69
CA THR A 455 -25.15 7.31 -21.40
C THR A 455 -23.87 7.59 -22.19
N GLN A 456 -23.91 8.55 -23.13
CA GLN A 456 -22.74 8.89 -23.94
C GLN A 456 -21.53 9.25 -23.07
N ALA A 457 -20.36 8.71 -23.40
CA ALA A 457 -19.11 9.02 -22.74
C ALA A 457 -18.45 10.26 -23.36
N GLY A 458 -17.95 11.17 -22.54
CA GLY A 458 -17.28 12.39 -23.01
C GLY A 458 -15.81 12.19 -23.40
N SER A 459 -15.21 11.06 -23.03
CA SER A 459 -13.79 10.76 -23.23
C SER A 459 -13.51 9.25 -23.25
N ALA A 460 -12.31 8.86 -23.69
CA ALA A 460 -11.84 7.48 -23.62
C ALA A 460 -11.75 6.98 -22.16
N SER A 461 -11.30 7.83 -21.23
CA SER A 461 -11.26 7.53 -19.79
C SER A 461 -12.66 7.23 -19.23
N GLN A 462 -13.64 8.09 -19.51
CA GLN A 462 -15.03 7.86 -19.11
C GLN A 462 -15.60 6.59 -19.74
N ALA A 463 -15.35 6.33 -21.04
CA ALA A 463 -15.82 5.12 -21.72
C ALA A 463 -15.24 3.85 -21.08
N THR A 464 -13.94 3.81 -20.79
CA THR A 464 -13.30 2.66 -20.14
C THR A 464 -13.87 2.44 -18.73
N ILE A 465 -13.97 3.48 -17.90
CA ILE A 465 -14.51 3.40 -16.53
C ILE A 465 -15.96 2.92 -16.55
N ARG A 466 -16.83 3.56 -17.34
CA ARG A 466 -18.25 3.16 -17.49
C ARG A 466 -18.38 1.73 -17.95
N SER A 467 -17.61 1.31 -18.95
CA SER A 467 -17.68 -0.07 -19.46
C SER A 467 -17.34 -1.10 -18.39
N ARG A 468 -16.36 -0.80 -17.52
CA ARG A 468 -15.97 -1.70 -16.43
C ARG A 468 -17.09 -1.84 -15.41
N ILE A 469 -17.67 -0.72 -14.97
CA ILE A 469 -18.74 -0.68 -13.98
C ILE A 469 -19.99 -1.36 -14.54
N LEU A 470 -20.40 -1.04 -15.77
CA LEU A 470 -21.56 -1.65 -16.43
C LEU A 470 -21.41 -3.16 -16.60
N ALA A 471 -20.23 -3.63 -17.00
CA ALA A 471 -19.98 -5.06 -17.12
C ALA A 471 -20.11 -5.77 -15.77
N ASP A 472 -19.61 -5.17 -14.68
CA ASP A 472 -19.72 -5.74 -13.34
C ASP A 472 -21.19 -5.78 -12.86
N LEU A 473 -21.98 -4.74 -13.17
CA LEU A 473 -23.42 -4.70 -12.87
C LEU A 473 -24.24 -5.67 -13.74
N ALA A 474 -23.87 -5.88 -15.01
CA ALA A 474 -24.50 -6.88 -15.87
C ALA A 474 -24.25 -8.30 -15.33
N VAL A 475 -23.05 -8.59 -14.82
CA VAL A 475 -22.75 -9.85 -14.13
C VAL A 475 -23.59 -9.97 -12.86
N LEU A 476 -23.78 -8.88 -12.10
CA LEU A 476 -24.62 -8.89 -10.89
C LEU A 476 -26.09 -9.16 -11.22
N GLU A 477 -26.63 -8.56 -12.30
CA GLU A 477 -27.99 -8.81 -12.77
C GLU A 477 -28.14 -10.28 -13.20
N HIS A 478 -27.20 -10.78 -13.99
CA HIS A 478 -27.18 -12.19 -14.42
C HIS A 478 -27.15 -13.14 -13.22
N PHE A 479 -26.21 -12.92 -12.29
CA PHE A 479 -26.12 -13.68 -11.03
C PHE A 479 -27.44 -13.67 -10.27
N SER A 480 -28.05 -12.49 -10.14
CA SER A 480 -29.27 -12.33 -9.35
C SER A 480 -30.47 -13.06 -9.96
N LYS A 481 -30.60 -13.10 -11.28
CA LYS A 481 -31.65 -13.85 -11.98
C LYS A 481 -31.40 -15.36 -11.94
N THR A 482 -30.15 -15.77 -12.12
CA THR A 482 -29.78 -17.19 -12.07
C THR A 482 -30.11 -17.79 -10.70
N TYR A 483 -29.96 -17.02 -9.62
CA TYR A 483 -30.28 -17.44 -8.24
C TYR A 483 -31.48 -16.67 -7.66
N GLU A 484 -32.50 -16.39 -8.46
CA GLU A 484 -33.67 -15.56 -8.08
C GLU A 484 -34.31 -15.99 -6.76
N SER A 485 -34.51 -17.29 -6.55
CA SER A 485 -35.12 -17.82 -5.33
C SER A 485 -34.30 -17.47 -4.08
N ASP A 486 -32.97 -17.59 -4.17
CA ASP A 486 -32.06 -17.32 -3.06
C ASP A 486 -31.92 -15.82 -2.81
N VAL A 487 -31.87 -15.01 -3.87
CA VAL A 487 -31.90 -13.54 -3.76
C VAL A 487 -33.21 -13.07 -3.13
N THR A 488 -34.34 -13.63 -3.56
CA THR A 488 -35.65 -13.32 -2.98
C THR A 488 -35.70 -13.68 -1.50
N ALA A 489 -35.06 -14.79 -1.09
CA ALA A 489 -34.94 -15.14 0.32
C ALA A 489 -34.08 -14.13 1.09
N ALA A 490 -32.93 -13.71 0.55
CA ALA A 490 -32.06 -12.71 1.16
C ALA A 490 -32.76 -11.33 1.31
N LEU A 491 -33.53 -10.91 0.31
CA LEU A 491 -34.29 -9.65 0.33
C LEU A 491 -35.41 -9.61 1.37
N LYS A 492 -35.91 -10.77 1.85
CA LYS A 492 -36.90 -10.82 2.94
C LYS A 492 -36.30 -10.51 4.31
N ALA A 493 -34.99 -10.62 4.46
CA ALA A 493 -34.30 -10.18 5.67
C ALA A 493 -34.33 -8.65 5.76
N LYS A 494 -33.96 -8.08 6.92
CA LYS A 494 -33.90 -6.64 7.14
C LYS A 494 -32.55 -6.21 7.65
N GLY A 495 -32.10 -5.03 7.22
CA GLY A 495 -30.84 -4.44 7.64
C GLY A 495 -29.63 -5.32 7.29
N GLU A 496 -28.72 -5.49 8.23
CA GLU A 496 -27.46 -6.23 8.04
C GLU A 496 -27.65 -7.70 7.63
N GLU A 497 -28.73 -8.35 8.06
CA GLU A 497 -29.00 -9.75 7.71
C GLU A 497 -29.28 -9.94 6.21
N THR A 498 -29.73 -8.90 5.49
CA THR A 498 -29.85 -8.97 4.03
C THR A 498 -28.50 -9.01 3.36
N PHE A 499 -27.58 -8.11 3.72
CA PHE A 499 -26.22 -8.10 3.17
C PHE A 499 -25.48 -9.40 3.48
N LYS A 500 -25.66 -9.94 4.69
CA LYS A 500 -25.15 -11.25 5.06
C LYS A 500 -25.73 -12.37 4.19
N GLY A 501 -27.04 -12.38 3.93
CA GLY A 501 -27.67 -13.34 3.02
C GLY A 501 -27.10 -13.29 1.59
N PHE A 502 -26.87 -12.09 1.05
CA PHE A 502 -26.18 -11.94 -0.24
C PHE A 502 -24.73 -12.41 -0.19
N SER A 503 -24.00 -12.12 0.89
CA SER A 503 -22.61 -12.55 1.07
C SER A 503 -22.52 -14.08 1.14
N GLU A 504 -23.40 -14.73 1.91
CA GLU A 504 -23.48 -16.19 2.00
C GLU A 504 -23.81 -16.83 0.64
N LEU A 505 -24.80 -16.27 -0.08
CA LEU A 505 -25.13 -16.70 -1.43
C LEU A 505 -23.93 -16.57 -2.37
N TYR A 506 -23.27 -15.40 -2.39
CA TYR A 506 -22.08 -15.18 -3.20
C TYR A 506 -20.96 -16.17 -2.84
N GLN A 507 -20.67 -16.41 -1.57
CA GLN A 507 -19.62 -17.36 -1.16
C GLN A 507 -19.95 -18.80 -1.59
N ALA A 508 -21.22 -19.19 -1.56
CA ALA A 508 -21.67 -20.50 -2.02
C ALA A 508 -21.58 -20.67 -3.55
N LYS A 509 -21.76 -19.58 -4.30
CA LYS A 509 -21.92 -19.61 -5.77
C LYS A 509 -20.72 -19.09 -6.56
N LYS A 510 -19.78 -18.35 -5.95
CA LYS A 510 -18.64 -17.74 -6.65
C LYS A 510 -17.76 -18.73 -7.42
N ALA A 511 -17.73 -20.00 -7.00
CA ALA A 511 -16.94 -21.06 -7.63
C ALA A 511 -17.62 -21.66 -8.88
N GLU A 512 -18.92 -21.40 -9.10
CA GLU A 512 -19.65 -21.92 -10.26
C GLU A 512 -19.23 -21.23 -11.56
N ALA A 513 -18.76 -19.99 -11.49
CA ALA A 513 -18.18 -19.28 -12.63
C ALA A 513 -17.11 -18.28 -12.17
N SER A 514 -15.92 -18.32 -12.78
CA SER A 514 -14.80 -17.43 -12.45
C SER A 514 -15.14 -15.94 -12.59
N VAL A 515 -16.09 -15.60 -13.47
CA VAL A 515 -16.58 -14.23 -13.63
C VAL A 515 -17.21 -13.68 -12.35
N TYR A 516 -17.88 -14.51 -11.54
CA TYR A 516 -18.48 -14.08 -10.29
C TYR A 516 -17.40 -13.70 -9.27
N GLU A 517 -16.36 -14.53 -9.13
CA GLU A 517 -15.24 -14.22 -8.25
C GLU A 517 -14.49 -12.95 -8.70
N HIS A 518 -14.30 -12.78 -10.01
CA HIS A 518 -13.53 -11.66 -10.55
C HIS A 518 -14.29 -10.32 -10.60
N ARG A 519 -15.63 -10.35 -10.70
CA ARG A 519 -16.44 -9.13 -10.94
C ARG A 519 -17.35 -8.74 -9.77
N LEU A 520 -17.80 -9.70 -8.96
CA LEU A 520 -18.75 -9.43 -7.86
C LEU A 520 -18.08 -9.31 -6.49
N GLY A 521 -16.84 -9.79 -6.35
CA GLY A 521 -16.14 -9.83 -5.08
C GLY A 521 -15.96 -8.46 -4.39
N SER A 522 -15.80 -7.38 -5.15
CA SER A 522 -15.69 -6.01 -4.61
C SER A 522 -17.03 -5.31 -4.39
N ILE A 523 -18.13 -5.91 -4.85
CA ILE A 523 -19.48 -5.39 -4.69
C ILE A 523 -20.13 -6.00 -3.44
N VAL A 524 -20.02 -7.33 -3.28
CA VAL A 524 -20.80 -8.11 -2.30
C VAL A 524 -20.03 -8.39 -0.99
N ARG A 525 -18.70 -8.19 -0.96
CA ARG A 525 -17.88 -8.21 0.27
C ARG A 525 -17.66 -6.80 0.77
#